data_AF-A0A6L5R5J3-F1
#
_entry.id   AF-A0A6L5R5J3-F1
#
_cell.length_a   1.000
_cell.length_b   1.000
_cell.length_c   1.000
_cell.angle_alpha   90.00
_cell.angle_beta   90.00
_cell.angle_gamma   90.00
#
_symmetry.space_group_name_H-M   'P 1'
#
loop_
_entity.id
_entity.type
_entity.pdbx_description
1 polymer ?
#
loop_
_entity_poly.entity_id
_entity_poly.type
_entity_poly.pdbx_seq_one_letter_code
_entity_poly.pdbx_strand_id
1 'polypeptide(L)'
;MDDSTDALHADPSHHRAQEQLAIDRIWDFADPAASEERFRAAAADETLTAHGRAVMATQLARAMGIQQREDEALAVLAELESADAGDSDEEAAELRARIALERGRMAAAGERVDEAVPEFTRAVREGALGGSTFLVLDALHMLALNDAGHEEEWAAEGFDILEGVRDPRLKRWGVALHNNLGWTKHDGGDAQAALYHFEKAVDAADRYGTAGQQHVARWSVGRALRTLGRTDEALEIQRALALARPDDPYVRAEIEALEPAPTEAEPTIEP
;
A
#
# COMPACT_ATOMS: atom_id res chain seq x y z
N MET A 1 -34.46 38.66 -14.28
CA MET A 1 -33.64 37.80 -15.14
C MET A 1 -32.20 38.13 -14.81
N ASP A 2 -31.65 37.40 -13.85
CA ASP A 2 -30.24 37.01 -13.86
C ASP A 2 -30.15 35.81 -12.91
N ASP A 3 -30.41 34.64 -13.47
CA ASP A 3 -30.25 33.36 -12.80
C ASP A 3 -28.92 32.82 -13.32
N SER A 4 -27.83 33.40 -12.82
CA SER A 4 -26.48 32.89 -13.05
C SER A 4 -26.28 31.79 -12.03
N THR A 5 -26.71 30.59 -12.40
CA THR A 5 -26.32 29.35 -11.74
C THR A 5 -24.82 29.22 -11.94
N ASP A 6 -24.05 29.71 -10.98
CA ASP A 6 -22.66 29.34 -10.78
C ASP A 6 -22.67 27.81 -10.64
N ALA A 7 -22.37 27.12 -11.74
CA ALA A 7 -22.06 25.72 -11.71
C ALA A 7 -20.79 25.61 -10.87
N LEU A 8 -20.96 25.32 -9.58
CA LEU A 8 -19.89 24.95 -8.67
C LEU A 8 -19.01 23.92 -9.38
N HIS A 9 -17.90 24.36 -9.96
CA HIS A 9 -16.87 23.47 -10.48
C HIS A 9 -16.45 22.61 -9.28
N ALA A 10 -16.80 21.32 -9.32
CA ALA A 10 -16.44 20.38 -8.28
C ALA A 10 -14.91 20.43 -8.13
N ASP A 11 -14.42 20.61 -6.90
CA ASP A 11 -12.99 20.61 -6.61
C ASP A 11 -12.39 19.31 -7.19
N PRO A 12 -11.45 19.39 -8.16
CA PRO A 12 -10.87 18.21 -8.79
C PRO A 12 -10.26 17.24 -7.77
N SER A 13 -9.75 17.75 -6.64
CA SER A 13 -9.24 16.92 -5.56
C SER A 13 -10.32 16.08 -4.88
N HIS A 14 -11.53 16.63 -4.75
CA HIS A 14 -12.67 15.94 -4.17
C HIS A 14 -13.24 14.87 -5.11
N HIS A 15 -13.27 15.13 -6.43
CA HIS A 15 -13.65 14.14 -7.44
C HIS A 15 -12.73 12.91 -7.36
N ARG A 16 -11.41 13.14 -7.38
CA ARG A 16 -10.39 12.09 -7.28
C ARG A 16 -10.50 11.29 -5.99
N ALA A 17 -10.80 11.95 -4.87
CA ALA A 17 -11.03 11.28 -3.60
C ALA A 17 -12.25 10.34 -3.66
N GLN A 18 -13.33 10.74 -4.33
CA GLN A 18 -14.53 9.91 -4.52
C GLN A 18 -14.27 8.72 -5.44
N GLU A 19 -13.55 8.92 -6.54
CA GLU A 19 -13.14 7.84 -7.45
C GLU A 19 -12.29 6.81 -6.73
N GLN A 20 -11.30 7.26 -5.97
CA GLN A 20 -10.46 6.35 -5.19
C GLN A 20 -11.27 5.60 -4.11
N LEU A 21 -12.25 6.24 -3.48
CA LEU A 21 -13.18 5.56 -2.56
C LEU A 21 -14.06 4.54 -3.28
N ALA A 22 -14.43 4.76 -4.55
CA ALA A 22 -15.17 3.79 -5.34
C ALA A 22 -14.32 2.56 -5.67
N ILE A 23 -13.06 2.77 -6.07
CA ILE A 23 -12.07 1.70 -6.30
C ILE A 23 -11.93 0.83 -5.05
N ASP A 24 -11.69 1.46 -3.90
CA ASP A 24 -11.48 0.75 -2.63
C ASP A 24 -12.66 -0.16 -2.24
N ARG A 25 -13.90 0.21 -2.60
CA ARG A 25 -15.10 -0.57 -2.25
C ARG A 25 -15.24 -1.86 -3.06
N ILE A 26 -14.70 -1.91 -4.27
CA ILE A 26 -14.86 -3.07 -5.15
C ILE A 26 -13.60 -3.95 -5.20
N TRP A 27 -12.50 -3.49 -4.60
CA TRP A 27 -11.29 -4.26 -4.39
C TRP A 27 -11.47 -5.28 -3.25
N ASP A 28 -11.18 -6.54 -3.54
CA ASP A 28 -10.85 -7.58 -2.56
C ASP A 28 -9.47 -8.17 -2.88
N PHE A 29 -8.42 -7.75 -2.17
CA PHE A 29 -7.05 -8.21 -2.42
C PHE A 29 -6.83 -9.68 -2.08
N ALA A 30 -7.72 -10.30 -1.30
CA ALA A 30 -7.68 -11.74 -1.03
C ALA A 30 -8.29 -12.56 -2.18
N ASP A 31 -9.09 -11.93 -3.04
CA ASP A 31 -9.70 -12.53 -4.23
C ASP A 31 -9.51 -11.61 -5.45
N PRO A 32 -8.29 -11.60 -6.03
CA PRO A 32 -7.99 -10.77 -7.18
C PRO A 32 -8.80 -11.16 -8.43
N ALA A 33 -9.23 -12.42 -8.55
CA ALA A 33 -10.07 -12.87 -9.66
C ALA A 33 -11.48 -12.27 -9.59
N ALA A 34 -12.11 -12.28 -8.42
CA ALA A 34 -13.41 -11.61 -8.24
C ALA A 34 -13.29 -10.08 -8.41
N SER A 35 -12.17 -9.49 -7.98
CA SER A 35 -11.89 -8.07 -8.19
C SER A 35 -11.72 -7.74 -9.67
N GLU A 36 -11.03 -8.58 -10.44
CA GLU A 36 -10.91 -8.46 -11.89
C GLU A 36 -12.27 -8.42 -12.58
N GLU A 37 -13.19 -9.31 -12.23
CA GLU A 37 -14.56 -9.31 -12.79
C GLU A 37 -15.30 -8.00 -12.50
N ARG A 38 -15.20 -7.48 -11.27
CA ARG A 38 -15.82 -6.21 -10.88
C ARG A 38 -15.22 -5.02 -11.64
N PHE A 39 -13.90 -4.95 -11.75
CA PHE A 39 -13.23 -3.88 -12.49
C PHE A 39 -13.48 -3.96 -13.99
N ARG A 40 -13.60 -5.17 -14.56
CA ARG A 40 -14.00 -5.35 -15.97
C ARG A 40 -15.40 -4.81 -16.21
N ALA A 41 -16.35 -5.11 -15.32
CA ALA A 41 -17.71 -4.57 -15.41
C ALA A 41 -17.71 -3.03 -15.28
N ALA A 42 -16.97 -2.48 -14.32
CA ALA A 42 -16.88 -1.03 -14.11
C ALA A 42 -16.19 -0.31 -15.28
N ALA A 43 -15.14 -0.88 -15.87
CA ALA A 43 -14.48 -0.33 -17.05
C ALA A 43 -15.37 -0.34 -18.31
N ALA A 44 -16.43 -1.16 -18.34
CA ALA A 44 -17.42 -1.21 -19.40
C ALA A 44 -18.70 -0.40 -19.10
N ASP A 45 -18.79 0.24 -17.91
CA ASP A 45 -19.98 0.96 -17.49
C ASP A 45 -20.10 2.32 -18.20
N GLU A 46 -20.98 2.40 -19.18
CA GLU A 46 -21.24 3.62 -19.97
C GLU A 46 -21.82 4.78 -19.14
N THR A 47 -22.24 4.53 -17.89
CA THR A 47 -22.66 5.61 -16.98
C THR A 47 -21.49 6.41 -16.40
N LEU A 48 -20.27 5.86 -16.45
CA LEU A 48 -19.04 6.56 -16.09
C LEU A 48 -18.52 7.41 -17.26
N THR A 49 -17.76 8.45 -16.96
CA THR A 49 -17.02 9.23 -17.96
C THR A 49 -15.96 8.36 -18.65
N ALA A 50 -15.44 8.81 -19.80
CA ALA A 50 -14.33 8.12 -20.47
C ALA A 50 -13.13 7.97 -19.53
N HIS A 51 -12.80 9.03 -18.78
CA HIS A 51 -11.78 9.02 -17.74
C HIS A 51 -12.08 8.01 -16.64
N GLY A 52 -13.28 8.01 -16.08
CA GLY A 52 -13.68 7.09 -15.01
C GLY A 52 -13.56 5.63 -15.44
N ARG A 53 -13.98 5.29 -16.67
CA ARG A 53 -13.78 3.93 -17.22
C ARG A 53 -12.30 3.58 -17.38
N ALA A 54 -11.47 4.50 -17.86
CA ALA A 54 -10.03 4.31 -17.99
C ALA A 54 -9.35 4.09 -16.63
N VAL A 55 -9.75 4.86 -15.60
CA VAL A 55 -9.29 4.67 -14.21
C VAL A 55 -9.64 3.27 -13.71
N MET A 56 -10.86 2.77 -13.94
CA MET A 56 -11.23 1.39 -13.56
C MET A 56 -10.43 0.34 -14.32
N ALA A 57 -10.11 0.57 -15.60
CA ALA A 57 -9.29 -0.32 -16.41
C ALA A 57 -7.83 -0.42 -15.90
N THR A 58 -7.27 0.64 -15.28
CA THR A 58 -5.97 0.51 -14.59
C THR A 58 -6.03 -0.48 -13.43
N GLN A 59 -7.16 -0.54 -12.71
CA GLN A 59 -7.34 -1.48 -11.60
C GLN A 59 -7.63 -2.89 -12.09
N LEU A 60 -8.28 -3.03 -13.26
CA LEU A 60 -8.37 -4.30 -13.97
C LEU A 60 -6.98 -4.86 -14.28
N ALA A 61 -6.10 -4.04 -14.85
CA ALA A 61 -4.71 -4.43 -15.12
C ALA A 61 -3.96 -4.81 -13.82
N ARG A 62 -4.14 -4.05 -12.74
CA ARG A 62 -3.59 -4.40 -11.41
C ARG A 62 -4.03 -5.79 -10.93
N ALA A 63 -5.32 -6.09 -11.05
CA ALA A 63 -5.87 -7.39 -10.64
C ALA A 63 -5.32 -8.55 -11.50
N MET A 64 -5.14 -8.33 -12.80
CA MET A 64 -4.48 -9.30 -13.69
C MET A 64 -3.01 -9.51 -13.33
N GLY A 65 -2.28 -8.43 -13.02
CA GLY A 65 -0.87 -8.50 -12.61
C GLY A 65 -0.67 -9.30 -11.32
N ILE A 66 -1.54 -9.12 -10.32
CA ILE A 66 -1.51 -9.93 -9.07
C ILE A 66 -1.74 -11.43 -9.36
N GLN A 67 -2.52 -11.74 -10.38
CA GLN A 67 -2.75 -13.11 -10.86
C GLN A 67 -1.64 -13.63 -11.78
N GLN A 68 -0.51 -12.93 -11.89
CA GLN A 68 0.64 -13.30 -12.72
C GLN A 68 0.32 -13.34 -14.23
N ARG A 69 -0.70 -12.58 -14.67
CA ARG A 69 -1.09 -12.41 -16.07
C ARG A 69 -0.54 -11.11 -16.64
N GLU A 70 0.79 -10.98 -16.60
CA GLU A 70 1.47 -9.73 -16.92
C GLU A 70 1.23 -9.25 -18.35
N ASP A 71 1.38 -10.13 -19.35
CA ASP A 71 1.20 -9.75 -20.76
C ASP A 71 -0.18 -9.16 -21.05
N GLU A 72 -1.23 -9.75 -20.47
CA GLU A 72 -2.61 -9.27 -20.61
C GLU A 72 -2.80 -7.92 -19.90
N ALA A 73 -2.22 -7.77 -18.72
CA ALA A 73 -2.30 -6.53 -17.96
C ALA A 73 -1.58 -5.38 -18.68
N LEU A 74 -0.38 -5.63 -19.23
CA LEU A 74 0.39 -4.66 -20.01
C LEU A 74 -0.33 -4.28 -21.31
N ALA A 75 -1.04 -5.22 -21.95
CA ALA A 75 -1.85 -4.92 -23.13
C ALA A 75 -2.97 -3.92 -22.80
N VAL A 76 -3.70 -4.13 -21.69
CA VAL A 76 -4.72 -3.18 -21.22
C VAL A 76 -4.10 -1.79 -20.97
N LEU A 77 -2.96 -1.72 -20.29
CA LEU A 77 -2.30 -0.43 -20.01
C LEU A 77 -1.82 0.28 -21.28
N ALA A 78 -1.33 -0.46 -22.28
CA ALA A 78 -0.93 0.10 -23.57
C ALA A 78 -2.12 0.67 -24.35
N GLU A 79 -3.28 0.01 -24.31
CA GLU A 79 -4.51 0.53 -24.91
C GLU A 79 -4.92 1.86 -24.25
N LEU A 80 -4.87 1.95 -22.92
CA LEU A 80 -5.20 3.17 -22.18
C LEU A 80 -4.24 4.32 -22.50
N GLU A 81 -2.94 4.05 -22.65
CA GLU A 81 -1.94 5.07 -22.98
C GLU A 81 -2.14 5.65 -24.39
N SER A 82 -2.75 4.88 -25.29
CA SER A 82 -3.13 5.32 -26.64
C SER A 82 -4.48 6.04 -26.71
N ALA A 83 -5.31 5.91 -25.66
CA ALA A 83 -6.66 6.44 -25.63
C ALA A 83 -6.68 7.91 -25.20
N ASP A 84 -7.46 8.73 -25.90
CA ASP A 84 -7.77 10.10 -25.48
C ASP A 84 -8.92 10.05 -24.46
N ALA A 85 -8.57 9.70 -23.22
CA ALA A 85 -9.53 9.38 -22.15
C ALA A 85 -9.57 10.44 -21.04
N GLY A 86 -8.97 11.62 -21.23
CA GLY A 86 -9.05 12.74 -20.28
C GLY A 86 -9.65 13.97 -20.95
N ASP A 87 -10.64 14.60 -20.30
CA ASP A 87 -11.25 15.84 -20.80
C ASP A 87 -10.42 17.07 -20.37
N SER A 88 -9.38 16.87 -19.54
CA SER A 88 -8.45 17.88 -19.05
C SER A 88 -7.00 17.36 -18.95
N ASP A 89 -6.03 18.29 -18.91
CA ASP A 89 -4.62 17.96 -18.71
C ASP A 89 -4.38 17.25 -17.36
N GLU A 90 -5.12 17.63 -16.32
CA GLU A 90 -5.06 17.01 -14.99
C GLU A 90 -5.56 15.56 -15.00
N GLU A 91 -6.70 15.28 -15.65
CA GLU A 91 -7.22 13.91 -15.80
C GLU A 91 -6.26 13.05 -16.65
N ALA A 92 -5.71 13.62 -17.72
CA ALA A 92 -4.72 12.92 -18.54
C ALA A 92 -3.46 12.60 -17.71
N ALA A 93 -3.00 13.53 -16.86
CA ALA A 93 -1.87 13.30 -15.95
C ALA A 93 -2.19 12.26 -14.87
N GLU A 94 -3.37 12.29 -14.26
CA GLU A 94 -3.79 11.26 -13.31
C GLU A 94 -3.78 9.87 -13.95
N LEU A 95 -4.35 9.72 -15.14
CA LEU A 95 -4.39 8.43 -15.83
C LEU A 95 -2.97 7.93 -16.11
N ARG A 96 -2.07 8.81 -16.58
CA ARG A 96 -0.65 8.46 -16.78
C ARG A 96 0.04 8.04 -15.48
N ALA A 97 -0.29 8.68 -14.35
CA ALA A 97 0.24 8.29 -13.05
C ALA A 97 -0.20 6.88 -12.64
N ARG A 98 -1.48 6.56 -12.82
CA ARG A 98 -2.03 5.23 -12.54
C ARG A 98 -1.41 4.16 -13.45
N ILE A 99 -1.29 4.43 -14.75
CA ILE A 99 -0.63 3.52 -15.70
C ILE A 99 0.82 3.24 -15.27
N ALA A 100 1.59 4.29 -14.96
CA ALA A 100 2.97 4.16 -14.55
C ALA A 100 3.11 3.37 -13.22
N LEU A 101 2.22 3.60 -12.25
CA LEU A 101 2.17 2.80 -11.02
C LEU A 101 1.99 1.31 -11.30
N GLU A 102 1.05 0.93 -12.15
CA GLU A 102 0.80 -0.48 -12.44
C GLU A 102 1.93 -1.12 -13.27
N ARG A 103 2.51 -0.41 -14.24
CA ARG A 103 3.71 -0.86 -14.96
C ARG A 103 4.87 -1.10 -14.00
N GLY A 104 5.13 -0.14 -13.10
CA GLY A 104 6.18 -0.25 -12.10
C GLY A 104 5.96 -1.45 -11.16
N ARG A 105 4.71 -1.71 -10.73
CA ARG A 105 4.40 -2.88 -9.88
C ARG A 105 4.65 -4.20 -10.60
N MET A 106 4.30 -4.30 -11.88
CA MET A 106 4.57 -5.51 -12.68
C MET A 106 6.07 -5.74 -12.86
N ALA A 107 6.82 -4.68 -13.17
CA ALA A 107 8.27 -4.75 -13.26
C ALA A 107 8.91 -5.18 -11.92
N ALA A 108 8.49 -4.58 -10.80
CA ALA A 108 8.97 -4.92 -9.46
C ALA A 108 8.64 -6.38 -9.08
N ALA A 109 7.42 -6.84 -9.37
CA ALA A 109 7.02 -8.24 -9.12
C ALA A 109 7.83 -9.24 -9.94
N GLY A 110 8.28 -8.84 -11.14
CA GLY A 110 9.22 -9.59 -11.98
C GLY A 110 10.69 -9.34 -11.66
N GLU A 111 11.01 -8.75 -10.50
CA GLU A 111 12.38 -8.43 -10.04
C GLU A 111 13.18 -7.51 -10.99
N ARG A 112 12.51 -6.78 -11.88
CA ARG A 112 13.12 -5.81 -12.82
C ARG A 112 13.11 -4.41 -12.23
N VAL A 113 13.85 -4.23 -11.14
CA VAL A 113 13.91 -2.97 -10.39
C VAL A 113 14.35 -1.78 -11.27
N ASP A 114 15.31 -2.00 -12.16
CA ASP A 114 15.80 -0.99 -13.11
C ASP A 114 14.71 -0.45 -14.04
N GLU A 115 13.67 -1.25 -14.31
CA GLU A 115 12.49 -0.84 -15.09
C GLU A 115 11.40 -0.23 -14.18
N ALA A 116 11.27 -0.72 -12.95
CA ALA A 116 10.24 -0.28 -12.00
C ALA A 116 10.47 1.15 -11.48
N VAL A 117 11.71 1.50 -11.10
CA VAL A 117 12.04 2.81 -10.50
C VAL A 117 11.71 3.98 -11.43
N PRO A 118 12.05 3.96 -12.73
CA PRO A 118 11.65 5.01 -13.67
C PRO A 118 10.13 5.19 -13.77
N GLU A 119 9.37 4.09 -13.74
CA GLU A 119 7.90 4.15 -13.78
C GLU A 119 7.31 4.73 -12.51
N PHE A 120 7.81 4.37 -11.32
CA PHE A 120 7.34 5.02 -10.09
C PHE A 120 7.74 6.49 -10.00
N THR A 121 8.92 6.86 -10.49
CA THR A 121 9.35 8.26 -10.61
C THR A 121 8.42 9.04 -11.55
N ARG A 122 8.05 8.44 -12.70
CA ARG A 122 7.04 8.99 -13.61
C ARG A 122 5.71 9.16 -12.88
N ALA A 123 5.28 8.18 -12.10
CA ALA A 123 4.03 8.26 -11.35
C ALA A 123 4.01 9.39 -10.31
N VAL A 124 5.12 9.66 -9.61
CA VAL A 124 5.23 10.82 -8.71
C VAL A 124 4.98 12.12 -9.49
N ARG A 125 5.68 12.31 -10.62
CA ARG A 125 5.55 13.51 -11.44
C ARG A 125 4.14 13.68 -12.00
N GLU A 126 3.60 12.65 -12.63
CA GLU A 126 2.27 12.70 -13.24
C GLU A 126 1.17 12.82 -12.18
N GLY A 127 1.33 12.18 -11.01
CA GLY A 127 0.39 12.31 -9.89
C GLY A 127 0.36 13.73 -9.34
N ALA A 128 1.52 14.41 -9.28
CA ALA A 128 1.61 15.81 -8.90
C ALA A 128 0.96 16.74 -9.94
N LEU A 129 1.22 16.51 -11.24
CA LEU A 129 0.58 17.26 -12.33
C LEU A 129 -0.94 17.06 -12.36
N GLY A 130 -1.40 15.83 -12.10
CA GLY A 130 -2.81 15.50 -11.96
C GLY A 130 -3.42 15.96 -10.64
N GLY A 131 -2.67 16.63 -9.76
CA GLY A 131 -3.16 17.11 -8.47
C GLY A 131 -3.70 16.00 -7.56
N SER A 132 -3.13 14.80 -7.62
CA SER A 132 -3.52 13.62 -6.85
C SER A 132 -2.45 13.29 -5.81
N THR A 133 -2.55 13.90 -4.64
CA THR A 133 -1.65 13.61 -3.50
C THR A 133 -1.68 12.14 -3.09
N PHE A 134 -2.81 11.46 -3.28
CA PHE A 134 -2.93 10.02 -3.02
C PHE A 134 -1.99 9.20 -3.91
N LEU A 135 -1.96 9.48 -5.23
CA LEU A 135 -1.09 8.76 -6.16
C LEU A 135 0.38 9.13 -5.99
N VAL A 136 0.68 10.37 -5.59
CA VAL A 136 2.05 10.76 -5.22
C VAL A 136 2.54 9.93 -4.03
N LEU A 137 1.74 9.82 -2.96
CA LEU A 137 2.11 9.03 -1.78
C LEU A 137 2.22 7.53 -2.10
N ASP A 138 1.36 7.00 -2.97
CA ASP A 138 1.46 5.62 -3.46
C ASP A 138 2.78 5.39 -4.21
N ALA A 139 3.13 6.28 -5.14
CA ALA A 139 4.37 6.17 -5.90
C ALA A 139 5.62 6.33 -5.04
N LEU A 140 5.63 7.25 -4.08
CA LEU A 140 6.73 7.41 -3.11
C LEU A 140 6.88 6.16 -2.23
N HIS A 141 5.77 5.56 -1.81
CA HIS A 141 5.82 4.29 -1.08
C HIS A 141 6.42 3.16 -1.93
N MET A 142 6.05 3.09 -3.21
CA MET A 142 6.62 2.11 -4.13
C MET A 142 8.11 2.36 -4.39
N LEU A 143 8.55 3.61 -4.53
CA LEU A 143 9.97 3.96 -4.63
C LEU A 143 10.74 3.55 -3.36
N ALA A 144 10.21 3.86 -2.18
CA ALA A 144 10.83 3.47 -0.92
C ALA A 144 10.95 1.93 -0.74
N LEU A 145 10.17 1.13 -1.47
CA LEU A 145 10.26 -0.34 -1.45
C LEU A 145 11.29 -0.89 -2.46
N ASN A 146 11.57 -0.16 -3.54
CA ASN A 146 12.24 -0.73 -4.71
C ASN A 146 13.53 -0.01 -5.09
N ASP A 147 13.73 1.25 -4.71
CA ASP A 147 14.94 2.01 -5.00
C ASP A 147 15.97 1.86 -3.87
N ALA A 148 16.72 0.76 -3.95
CA ALA A 148 17.68 0.38 -2.92
C ALA A 148 18.74 1.46 -2.67
N GLY A 149 18.91 1.85 -1.41
CA GLY A 149 19.81 2.92 -0.98
C GLY A 149 19.17 4.32 -0.90
N HIS A 150 17.93 4.48 -1.39
CA HIS A 150 17.16 5.73 -1.33
C HIS A 150 15.85 5.60 -0.52
N GLU A 151 15.67 4.49 0.22
CA GLU A 151 14.42 4.16 0.92
C GLU A 151 14.00 5.25 1.90
N GLU A 152 14.96 5.76 2.68
CA GLU A 152 14.77 6.83 3.66
C GLU A 152 14.45 8.18 3.01
N GLU A 153 15.05 8.47 1.86
CA GLU A 153 14.83 9.72 1.13
C GLU A 153 13.39 9.76 0.61
N TRP A 154 12.94 8.69 -0.05
CA TRP A 154 11.57 8.57 -0.54
C TRP A 154 10.53 8.57 0.57
N ALA A 155 10.81 7.89 1.68
CA ALA A 155 9.93 7.91 2.83
C ALA A 155 9.85 9.30 3.49
N ALA A 156 10.98 10.03 3.57
CA ALA A 156 11.03 11.39 4.10
C ALA A 156 10.15 12.35 3.27
N GLU A 157 10.23 12.30 1.94
CA GLU A 157 9.32 13.08 1.08
C GLU A 157 7.85 12.75 1.34
N GLY A 158 7.55 11.46 1.54
CA GLY A 158 6.21 11.02 1.93
C GLY A 158 5.76 11.63 3.26
N PHE A 159 6.61 11.63 4.28
CA PHE A 159 6.30 12.23 5.58
C PHE A 159 6.08 13.74 5.50
N ASP A 160 6.88 14.46 4.72
CA ASP A 160 6.72 15.91 4.51
C ASP A 160 5.33 16.23 3.91
N ILE A 161 4.88 15.44 2.93
CA ILE A 161 3.52 15.55 2.39
C ILE A 161 2.49 15.25 3.48
N LEU A 162 2.70 14.19 4.25
CA LEU A 162 1.78 13.81 5.31
C LEU A 162 1.66 14.90 6.37
N GLU A 163 2.72 15.61 6.74
CA GLU A 163 2.67 16.72 7.69
C GLU A 163 1.76 17.86 7.22
N GLY A 164 1.78 18.16 5.91
CA GLY A 164 0.99 19.24 5.31
C GLY A 164 -0.51 18.95 5.13
N VAL A 165 -0.93 17.68 5.10
CA VAL A 165 -2.34 17.31 4.86
C VAL A 165 -3.14 17.12 6.14
N ARG A 166 -4.47 17.26 6.04
CA ARG A 166 -5.41 16.99 7.14
C ARG A 166 -6.30 15.78 6.88
N ASP A 167 -6.35 15.30 5.64
CA ASP A 167 -7.18 14.17 5.26
C ASP A 167 -6.72 12.89 5.98
N PRO A 168 -7.57 12.28 6.84
CA PRO A 168 -7.26 11.02 7.51
C PRO A 168 -6.89 9.89 6.53
N ARG A 169 -7.47 9.90 5.33
CA ARG A 169 -7.18 8.91 4.29
C ARG A 169 -5.73 9.02 3.82
N LEU A 170 -5.24 10.23 3.59
CA LEU A 170 -3.84 10.44 3.22
C LEU A 170 -2.92 10.15 4.40
N LYS A 171 -3.26 10.61 5.63
CA LYS A 171 -2.50 10.31 6.85
C LYS A 171 -2.30 8.81 7.10
N ARG A 172 -3.22 7.98 6.63
CA ARG A 172 -3.12 6.51 6.69
C ARG A 172 -1.89 5.95 5.96
N TRP A 173 -1.35 6.64 4.96
CA TRP A 173 -0.09 6.25 4.31
C TRP A 173 1.09 6.18 5.29
N GLY A 174 1.03 6.91 6.40
CA GLY A 174 2.04 6.84 7.46
C GLY A 174 2.23 5.43 8.02
N VAL A 175 1.20 4.58 7.98
CA VAL A 175 1.32 3.17 8.36
C VAL A 175 2.30 2.43 7.44
N ALA A 176 2.11 2.53 6.13
CA ALA A 176 2.89 1.79 5.15
C ALA A 176 4.33 2.31 5.06
N LEU A 177 4.51 3.64 5.08
CA LEU A 177 5.83 4.27 5.04
C LEU A 177 6.68 3.91 6.27
N HIS A 178 6.11 4.02 7.48
CA HIS A 178 6.83 3.62 8.69
C HIS A 178 7.07 2.11 8.76
N ASN A 179 6.10 1.28 8.36
CA ASN A 179 6.31 -0.17 8.37
C ASN A 179 7.40 -0.58 7.37
N ASN A 180 7.44 0.01 6.17
CA ASN A 180 8.53 -0.22 5.21
C ASN A 180 9.89 0.14 5.83
N LEU A 181 10.07 1.38 6.31
CA LEU A 181 11.35 1.78 6.93
C LEU A 181 11.73 0.89 8.11
N GLY A 182 10.75 0.44 8.89
CA GLY A 182 10.99 -0.52 9.96
C GLY A 182 11.64 -1.81 9.46
N TRP A 183 11.15 -2.37 8.36
CA TRP A 183 11.74 -3.55 7.72
C TRP A 183 13.11 -3.26 7.10
N THR A 184 13.28 -2.14 6.39
CA THR A 184 14.58 -1.74 5.84
C THR A 184 15.65 -1.66 6.94
N LYS A 185 15.33 -1.04 8.08
CA LYS A 185 16.24 -0.96 9.23
C LYS A 185 16.49 -2.33 9.87
N HIS A 186 15.44 -3.15 10.00
CA HIS A 186 15.54 -4.48 10.61
C HIS A 186 16.45 -5.40 9.78
N ASP A 187 16.22 -5.46 8.47
CA ASP A 187 17.00 -6.25 7.53
C ASP A 187 18.45 -5.72 7.41
N GLY A 188 18.64 -4.40 7.58
CA GLY A 188 19.94 -3.76 7.72
C GLY A 188 20.66 -4.02 9.06
N GLY A 189 20.02 -4.74 9.99
CA GLY A 189 20.60 -5.10 11.30
C GLY A 189 20.40 -4.06 12.41
N ASP A 190 19.75 -2.94 12.15
CA ASP A 190 19.40 -1.93 13.15
C ASP A 190 17.99 -2.17 13.70
N ALA A 191 17.86 -3.20 14.54
CA ALA A 191 16.59 -3.56 15.16
C ALA A 191 16.02 -2.47 16.09
N GLN A 192 16.87 -1.56 16.59
CA GLN A 192 16.43 -0.46 17.46
C GLN A 192 15.75 0.64 16.64
N ALA A 193 16.35 1.03 15.50
CA ALA A 193 15.71 1.94 14.56
C ALA A 193 14.44 1.32 13.94
N ALA A 194 14.47 0.02 13.67
CA ALA A 194 13.29 -0.72 13.21
C ALA A 194 12.12 -0.60 14.19
N LEU A 195 12.38 -0.84 15.49
CA LEU A 195 11.37 -0.73 16.54
C LEU A 195 10.75 0.67 16.57
N TYR A 196 11.56 1.73 16.50
CA TYR A 196 11.07 3.11 16.45
C TYR A 196 10.06 3.31 15.31
N HIS A 197 10.41 2.86 14.09
CA HIS A 197 9.51 3.00 12.96
C HIS A 197 8.26 2.12 13.08
N PHE A 198 8.37 0.88 13.57
CA PHE A 198 7.18 0.05 13.81
C PHE A 198 6.25 0.65 14.87
N GLU A 199 6.76 1.26 15.93
CA GLU A 199 5.96 2.00 16.91
C GLU A 199 5.24 3.20 16.26
N LYS A 200 5.91 3.93 15.36
CA LYS A 200 5.27 4.99 14.57
C LYS A 200 4.20 4.45 13.60
N ALA A 201 4.40 3.25 13.05
CA ALA A 201 3.39 2.59 12.25
C ALA A 201 2.16 2.21 13.09
N VAL A 202 2.34 1.78 14.34
CA VAL A 202 1.25 1.53 15.30
C VAL A 202 0.50 2.82 15.60
N ASP A 203 1.20 3.92 15.92
CA ASP A 203 0.59 5.24 16.17
C ASP A 203 -0.30 5.69 15.00
N ALA A 204 0.20 5.53 13.76
CA ALA A 204 -0.56 5.85 12.56
C ALA A 204 -1.75 4.90 12.35
N ALA A 205 -1.56 3.60 12.59
CA ALA A 205 -2.59 2.58 12.38
C ALA A 205 -3.75 2.72 13.37
N ASP A 206 -3.46 3.12 14.61
CA ASP A 206 -4.47 3.34 15.65
C ASP A 206 -5.33 4.56 15.35
N ARG A 207 -4.75 5.60 14.74
CA ARG A 207 -5.47 6.83 14.40
C ARG A 207 -6.23 6.75 13.08
N TYR A 208 -5.64 6.09 12.08
CA TYR A 208 -6.10 6.19 10.69
C TYR A 208 -6.22 4.86 9.96
N GLY A 209 -5.65 3.78 10.52
CA GLY A 209 -5.55 2.48 9.85
C GLY A 209 -6.80 1.60 10.00
N THR A 210 -6.82 0.50 9.24
CA THR A 210 -7.79 -0.59 9.46
C THR A 210 -7.33 -1.52 10.58
N ALA A 211 -8.25 -2.35 11.08
CA ALA A 211 -7.91 -3.43 12.01
C ALA A 211 -6.81 -4.36 11.46
N GLY A 212 -6.77 -4.60 10.14
CA GLY A 212 -5.67 -5.34 9.48
C GLY A 212 -4.31 -4.66 9.64
N GLN A 213 -4.25 -3.36 9.40
CA GLN A 213 -3.02 -2.59 9.56
C GLN A 213 -2.59 -2.46 11.02
N GLN A 214 -3.54 -2.29 11.96
CA GLN A 214 -3.26 -2.29 13.39
C GLN A 214 -2.65 -3.62 13.85
N HIS A 215 -3.15 -4.74 13.31
CA HIS A 215 -2.63 -6.07 13.59
C HIS A 215 -1.21 -6.25 13.04
N VAL A 216 -0.98 -5.90 11.78
CA VAL A 216 0.34 -6.03 11.13
C VAL A 216 1.39 -5.14 11.81
N ALA A 217 1.06 -3.87 12.10
CA ALA A 217 2.02 -2.95 12.74
C ALA A 217 2.47 -3.45 14.12
N ARG A 218 1.54 -3.99 14.92
CA ARG A 218 1.86 -4.58 16.23
C ARG A 218 2.66 -5.88 16.09
N TRP A 219 2.35 -6.70 15.09
CA TRP A 219 3.13 -7.90 14.80
C TRP A 219 4.60 -7.54 14.51
N SER A 220 4.84 -6.49 13.71
CA SER A 220 6.18 -5.98 13.41
C SER A 220 6.92 -5.48 14.66
N VAL A 221 6.23 -4.79 15.59
CA VAL A 221 6.81 -4.40 16.90
C VAL A 221 7.26 -5.64 17.68
N GLY A 222 6.40 -6.66 17.80
CA GLY A 222 6.75 -7.92 18.46
C GLY A 222 7.97 -8.60 17.82
N ARG A 223 8.04 -8.62 16.49
CA ARG A 223 9.18 -9.16 15.75
C ARG A 223 10.50 -8.42 16.05
N ALA A 224 10.46 -7.09 16.11
CA ALA A 224 11.63 -6.28 16.44
C ALA A 224 12.09 -6.46 17.89
N LEU A 225 11.14 -6.49 18.84
CA LEU A 225 11.42 -6.76 20.26
C LEU A 225 12.10 -8.13 20.45
N ARG A 226 11.65 -9.15 19.71
CA ARG A 226 12.31 -10.46 19.71
C ARG A 226 13.76 -10.37 19.26
N THR A 227 14.05 -9.67 18.15
CA THR A 227 15.43 -9.46 17.68
C THR A 227 16.29 -8.72 18.70
N LEU A 228 15.70 -7.81 19.48
CA LEU A 228 16.38 -7.08 20.56
C LEU A 228 16.54 -7.90 21.86
N GLY A 229 16.07 -9.15 21.91
CA GLY A 229 16.10 -9.99 23.11
C GLY A 229 15.10 -9.60 24.20
N ARG A 230 14.13 -8.73 23.88
CA ARG A 230 13.03 -8.31 24.77
C ARG A 230 11.88 -9.32 24.69
N THR A 231 12.18 -10.58 25.03
CA THR A 231 11.32 -11.74 24.80
C THR A 231 9.95 -11.64 25.47
N ASP A 232 9.90 -11.20 26.72
CA ASP A 232 8.64 -11.10 27.47
C ASP A 232 7.66 -10.11 26.83
N GLU A 233 8.15 -8.93 26.44
CA GLU A 233 7.36 -7.90 25.78
C GLU A 233 6.89 -8.36 24.39
N ALA A 234 7.77 -9.02 23.63
CA ALA A 234 7.41 -9.61 22.35
C ALA A 234 6.29 -10.65 22.51
N LEU A 235 6.41 -11.54 23.50
CA LEU A 235 5.45 -12.62 23.75
C LEU A 235 4.09 -12.09 24.20
N GLU A 236 4.06 -11.03 25.03
CA GLU A 236 2.84 -10.35 25.42
C GLU A 236 2.07 -9.83 24.19
N ILE A 237 2.76 -9.13 23.29
CA ILE A 237 2.16 -8.59 22.06
C ILE A 237 1.65 -9.72 21.17
N GLN A 238 2.47 -10.76 20.91
CA GLN A 238 2.07 -11.84 20.01
C GLN A 238 0.89 -12.64 20.56
N ARG A 239 0.81 -12.87 21.88
CA ARG A 239 -0.35 -13.52 22.51
C ARG A 239 -1.61 -12.68 22.40
N ALA A 240 -1.52 -11.36 22.58
CA ALA A 240 -2.66 -10.47 22.37
C ALA A 240 -3.17 -10.51 20.92
N LEU A 241 -2.26 -10.58 19.93
CA LEU A 241 -2.62 -10.75 18.52
C LEU A 241 -3.28 -12.11 18.25
N ALA A 242 -2.79 -13.19 18.85
CA ALA A 242 -3.37 -14.53 18.71
C ALA A 242 -4.80 -14.61 19.26
N LEU A 243 -5.13 -13.86 20.32
CA LEU A 243 -6.52 -13.78 20.80
C LEU A 243 -7.46 -13.13 19.77
N ALA A 244 -6.97 -12.13 19.03
CA ALA A 244 -7.76 -11.46 18.00
C ALA A 244 -7.86 -12.27 16.70
N ARG A 245 -6.81 -13.03 16.36
CA ARG A 245 -6.72 -13.89 15.15
C ARG A 245 -6.01 -15.21 15.48
N PRO A 246 -6.71 -16.20 16.05
CA PRO A 246 -6.10 -17.46 16.48
C PRO A 246 -5.46 -18.27 15.36
N ASP A 247 -5.97 -18.11 14.14
CA ASP A 247 -5.53 -18.87 12.97
C ASP A 247 -4.41 -18.16 12.17
N ASP A 248 -3.89 -17.02 12.64
CA ASP A 248 -2.82 -16.31 11.96
C ASP A 248 -1.49 -17.09 12.05
N PRO A 249 -0.97 -17.64 10.93
CA PRO A 249 0.22 -18.47 10.96
C PRO A 249 1.48 -17.67 11.33
N TYR A 250 1.53 -16.37 11.02
CA TYR A 250 2.68 -15.53 11.31
C TYR A 250 2.77 -15.20 12.81
N VAL A 251 1.64 -14.95 13.46
CA VAL A 251 1.58 -14.76 14.91
C VAL A 251 1.99 -16.03 15.64
N ARG A 252 1.45 -17.19 15.22
CA ARG A 252 1.80 -18.49 15.81
C ARG A 252 3.29 -18.80 15.67
N ALA A 253 3.88 -18.57 14.49
CA ALA A 253 5.30 -18.77 14.27
C ALA A 253 6.16 -17.87 15.19
N GLU A 254 5.74 -16.63 15.43
CA GLU A 254 6.43 -15.75 16.36
C GLU A 254 6.32 -16.22 17.82
N ILE A 255 5.15 -16.70 18.27
CA ILE A 255 4.99 -17.27 19.61
C ILE A 255 5.89 -18.50 19.78
N GLU A 256 5.89 -19.43 18.82
CA GLU A 256 6.74 -20.62 18.85
C GLU A 256 8.24 -20.26 18.92
N ALA A 257 8.66 -19.22 18.19
CA ALA A 257 10.04 -18.74 18.21
C ALA A 257 10.43 -18.01 19.52
N LEU A 258 9.46 -17.59 20.33
CA LEU A 258 9.66 -16.89 21.61
C LEU A 258 9.57 -17.82 22.82
N GLU A 259 8.84 -18.93 22.70
CA GLU A 259 8.69 -19.88 23.79
C GLU A 259 9.97 -20.69 23.99
N PRO A 260 10.39 -20.92 25.25
CA PRO A 260 11.56 -21.74 25.53
C PRO A 260 11.36 -23.15 24.98
N ALA A 261 12.41 -23.73 24.42
CA ALA A 261 12.39 -25.13 24.00
C ALA A 261 11.92 -26.00 25.18
N PRO A 262 11.08 -27.03 24.93
CA PRO A 262 10.65 -27.92 26.00
C PRO A 262 11.89 -28.51 26.66
N THR A 263 12.07 -28.24 27.95
CA THR A 263 13.10 -28.88 28.76
C THR A 263 12.86 -30.38 28.67
N GLU A 264 13.79 -31.13 28.06
CA GLU A 264 13.81 -32.58 28.16
C GLU A 264 13.74 -32.92 29.65
N ALA A 265 12.66 -33.58 30.06
CA ALA A 265 12.51 -34.05 31.43
C ALA A 265 13.71 -34.94 31.74
N GLU A 266 14.51 -34.55 32.74
CA GLU A 266 15.57 -35.42 33.26
C GLU A 266 14.97 -36.81 33.53
N PRO A 267 15.55 -37.90 33.01
CA PRO A 267 15.03 -39.22 33.26
C PRO A 267 15.04 -39.44 34.77
N THR A 268 13.85 -39.56 35.35
CA THR A 268 13.68 -39.92 36.75
C THR A 268 14.23 -41.34 36.90
N ILE A 269 15.44 -41.46 37.43
CA ILE A 269 15.96 -42.75 37.90
C ILE A 269 15.20 -43.04 39.19
N GLU A 270 14.15 -43.86 39.10
CA GLU A 270 13.51 -44.43 40.28
C GLU A 270 14.47 -45.47 40.92
N PRO A 271 14.62 -45.44 42.27
CA PRO A 271 15.54 -46.31 43.02
C PRO A 271 15.07 -47.76 43.17
#